data_AF-A0A353F305-F1
#
_entry.id   AF-A0A353F305-F1
#
_cell.length_a   1.000
_cell.length_b   1.000
_cell.length_c   1.000
_cell.angle_alpha   90.00
_cell.angle_beta   90.00
_cell.angle_gamma   90.00
#
_symmetry.space_group_name_H-M   'P 1'
#
loop_
_entity.id
_entity.type
_entity.pdbx_description
1 polymer ?
#
loop_
_entity_poly.entity_id
_entity_poly.type
_entity_poly.pdbx_seq_one_letter_code
_entity_poly.pdbx_strand_id
1 'polypeptide(L)'
;MMSEPALPAWARDDAFPIHPDTSKFGVVDHSRISRSFESLDELKAHLEVGKGRLDWVWTPKSDRLVAPEEIPKLAGSLKKRCLIFAAEDVDYARRTAPLTGIAVLYGLYCFLNGISPFGFPGIQFLVLTVFGFLYFTARPWWEARKGRAAANYLTRDQISDQVPEARFELWMENQSTPFSVLFLVLVVLVGGAQFATPGLGISEAGLVKPRYLAGENWRLFTAVFLHGNLIHFILNMSALWYLGRRVEILARWPHLAAAFFLSIIGAGWATVSWLPNQTSVGVSGVVCGLLGFLLVFETLHRSLLPRSARRRLAGILVSLIVIGTLGFKFVDNAAHLGGLVTGAIYAFVVFPRSLSPHRPMILKRDLAIGVVGIFLIGASAIGAILMMVIRVL
;
A
#
# COMPACT_ATOMS: atom_id res chain seq x y z
N MET A 1 -36.02 -22.84 -9.17
CA MET A 1 -35.50 -21.68 -8.41
C MET A 1 -34.01 -21.56 -8.70
N MET A 2 -33.58 -20.54 -9.43
CA MET A 2 -32.14 -20.23 -9.52
C MET A 2 -31.74 -19.69 -8.15
N SER A 3 -30.84 -20.38 -7.45
CA SER A 3 -30.24 -19.87 -6.21
C SER A 3 -29.65 -18.49 -6.49
N GLU A 4 -29.89 -17.50 -5.63
CA GLU A 4 -29.27 -16.20 -5.74
C GLU A 4 -27.74 -16.36 -5.93
N PRO A 5 -27.13 -15.60 -6.85
CA PRO A 5 -25.69 -15.67 -7.07
C PRO A 5 -24.97 -15.33 -5.77
N ALA A 6 -24.04 -16.18 -5.35
CA ALA A 6 -23.29 -15.95 -4.13
C ALA A 6 -22.62 -14.56 -4.16
N LEU A 7 -22.72 -13.82 -3.06
CA LEU A 7 -22.12 -12.49 -2.92
C LEU A 7 -20.69 -12.60 -2.39
N PRO A 8 -19.77 -11.72 -2.83
CA PRO A 8 -18.44 -11.67 -2.23
C PRO A 8 -18.51 -11.24 -0.78
N ALA A 9 -17.48 -11.58 0.00
CA ALA A 9 -17.48 -11.40 1.46
C ALA A 9 -17.86 -9.97 1.91
N TRP A 10 -17.44 -8.93 1.18
CA TRP A 10 -17.73 -7.53 1.50
C TRP A 10 -19.15 -7.06 1.10
N ALA A 11 -19.83 -7.81 0.22
CA ALA A 11 -21.17 -7.48 -0.28
C ALA A 11 -22.29 -8.16 0.53
N ARG A 12 -21.95 -9.07 1.45
CA ARG A 12 -22.93 -9.76 2.30
C ARG A 12 -23.33 -8.89 3.48
N ASP A 13 -24.58 -8.99 3.93
CA ASP A 13 -25.07 -8.19 5.07
C ASP A 13 -24.40 -8.55 6.39
N ASP A 14 -23.98 -9.81 6.54
CA ASP A 14 -23.24 -10.27 7.72
C ASP A 14 -21.76 -9.88 7.74
N ALA A 15 -21.28 -9.18 6.71
CA ALA A 15 -19.89 -8.74 6.59
C ALA A 15 -19.50 -7.67 7.61
N PHE A 16 -20.49 -6.95 8.16
CA PHE A 16 -20.27 -5.80 9.02
C PHE A 16 -20.74 -6.05 10.46
N PRO A 17 -20.07 -5.44 11.45
CA PRO A 17 -20.42 -5.64 12.86
C PRO A 17 -21.84 -5.17 13.18
N ILE A 18 -22.42 -5.75 14.22
CA ILE A 18 -23.65 -5.25 14.85
C ILE A 18 -23.35 -3.88 15.47
N HIS A 19 -24.28 -2.94 15.38
CA HIS A 19 -24.06 -1.62 15.97
C HIS A 19 -24.10 -1.67 17.51
N PRO A 20 -23.35 -0.81 18.21
CA PRO A 20 -23.12 -0.95 19.65
C PRO A 20 -24.26 -0.40 20.54
N ASP A 21 -25.19 0.38 19.99
CA ASP A 21 -26.17 1.17 20.75
C ASP A 21 -27.62 0.80 20.39
N THR A 22 -28.55 1.03 21.32
CA THR A 22 -30.01 1.00 21.10
C THR A 22 -30.56 2.26 20.41
N SER A 23 -29.76 3.32 20.27
CA SER A 23 -30.15 4.57 19.61
C SER A 23 -30.57 4.35 18.15
N LYS A 24 -31.45 5.21 17.66
CA LYS A 24 -31.98 5.11 16.29
C LYS A 24 -30.91 5.31 15.23
N PHE A 25 -30.00 6.25 15.44
CA PHE A 25 -28.93 6.58 14.49
C PHE A 25 -27.59 6.70 15.20
N GLY A 26 -26.52 6.62 14.42
CA GLY A 26 -25.19 6.90 14.93
C GLY A 26 -24.07 6.69 13.93
N VAL A 27 -22.85 6.99 14.38
CA VAL A 27 -21.60 6.79 13.65
C VAL A 27 -20.58 6.04 14.50
N VAL A 28 -19.72 5.26 13.85
CA VAL A 28 -18.47 4.76 14.44
C VAL A 28 -17.32 5.31 13.60
N ASP A 29 -16.39 6.00 14.24
CA ASP A 29 -15.21 6.52 13.57
C ASP A 29 -14.07 5.47 13.48
N HIS A 30 -12.98 5.85 12.81
CA HIS A 30 -11.77 5.05 12.66
C HIS A 30 -11.07 4.68 13.96
N SER A 31 -11.30 5.44 15.03
CA SER A 31 -10.81 5.14 16.37
C SER A 31 -11.76 4.22 17.15
N ARG A 32 -12.78 3.66 16.48
CA ARG A 32 -13.85 2.83 17.06
C ARG A 32 -14.68 3.55 18.12
N ILE A 33 -14.69 4.88 18.10
CA ILE A 33 -15.52 5.67 19.00
C ILE A 33 -16.90 5.81 18.37
N SER A 34 -17.93 5.37 19.09
CA SER A 34 -19.32 5.50 18.67
C SER A 34 -19.93 6.81 19.15
N ARG A 35 -20.77 7.41 18.32
CA ARG A 35 -21.64 8.54 18.70
C ARG A 35 -23.05 8.30 18.20
N SER A 36 -24.01 8.58 19.06
CA SER A 36 -25.41 8.24 18.87
C SER A 36 -26.25 9.50 18.63
N PHE A 37 -27.29 9.37 17.82
CA PHE A 37 -28.20 10.45 17.46
C PHE A 37 -29.65 9.96 17.50
N GLU A 38 -30.56 10.84 17.87
CA GLU A 38 -31.99 10.53 17.97
C GLU A 38 -32.71 10.71 16.62
N SER A 39 -32.14 11.54 15.75
CA SER A 39 -32.70 11.86 14.44
C SER A 39 -31.69 11.75 13.31
N LEU A 40 -32.21 11.55 12.09
CA LEU A 40 -31.40 11.54 10.87
C LEU A 40 -30.78 12.93 10.60
N ASP A 41 -31.43 14.01 11.03
CA ASP A 41 -30.95 15.36 10.77
C ASP A 41 -29.78 15.74 11.69
N GLU A 42 -29.76 15.26 12.93
CA GLU A 42 -28.57 15.31 13.80
C GLU A 42 -27.38 14.56 13.19
N LEU A 43 -27.62 13.35 12.68
CA LEU A 43 -26.58 12.58 11.98
C LEU A 43 -26.05 13.37 10.77
N LYS A 44 -26.92 13.92 9.92
CA LYS A 44 -26.49 14.76 8.78
C LYS A 44 -25.65 15.95 9.24
N ALA A 45 -26.10 16.68 10.25
CA ALA A 45 -25.37 17.84 10.77
C ALA A 45 -23.97 17.45 11.27
N HIS A 46 -23.84 16.29 11.93
CA HIS A 46 -22.55 15.75 12.34
C HIS A 46 -21.64 15.43 11.14
N LEU A 47 -22.17 14.77 10.11
CA LEU A 47 -21.41 14.39 8.91
C LEU A 47 -20.95 15.59 8.07
N GLU A 48 -21.69 16.70 8.09
CA GLU A 48 -21.33 17.90 7.34
C GLU A 48 -20.16 18.69 7.96
N VAL A 49 -20.01 18.61 9.28
CA VAL A 49 -19.00 19.38 10.03
C VAL A 49 -17.81 18.50 10.44
N GLY A 50 -17.98 17.18 10.49
CA GLY A 50 -16.91 16.27 10.89
C GLY A 50 -15.65 16.42 10.02
N LYS A 51 -14.48 16.20 10.61
CA LYS A 51 -13.22 16.09 9.87
C LYS A 51 -12.75 14.64 9.82
N GLY A 52 -11.96 14.27 8.82
CA GLY A 52 -11.41 12.92 8.68
C GLY A 52 -12.31 11.94 7.93
N ARG A 53 -11.97 10.65 8.02
CA ARG A 53 -12.65 9.59 7.28
C ARG A 53 -13.90 9.11 8.02
N LEU A 54 -14.98 8.88 7.29
CA LEU A 54 -16.21 8.28 7.82
C LEU A 54 -16.10 6.77 7.64
N ASP A 55 -16.20 6.03 8.74
CA ASP A 55 -16.07 4.59 8.68
C ASP A 55 -17.44 3.93 8.68
N TRP A 56 -18.26 4.12 9.71
CA TRP A 56 -19.56 3.44 9.80
C TRP A 56 -20.67 4.36 10.24
N VAL A 57 -21.88 4.02 9.79
CA VAL A 57 -23.13 4.59 10.29
C VAL A 57 -24.12 3.47 10.61
N TRP A 58 -25.10 3.73 11.48
CA TRP A 58 -26.26 2.86 11.65
C TRP A 58 -27.57 3.64 11.59
N THR A 59 -28.65 2.93 11.27
CA THR A 59 -30.02 3.46 11.19
C THR A 59 -31.00 2.42 11.71
N PRO A 60 -32.27 2.77 12.01
CA PRO A 60 -33.24 1.81 12.53
C PRO A 60 -33.61 0.70 11.54
N LYS A 61 -33.15 0.78 10.28
CA LYS A 61 -33.45 -0.18 9.22
C LYS A 61 -32.49 -1.39 9.21
N SER A 62 -31.38 -1.31 9.93
CA SER A 62 -30.32 -2.32 9.95
C SER A 62 -29.82 -2.48 11.37
N ASP A 63 -29.73 -3.71 11.84
CA ASP A 63 -29.07 -4.10 13.10
C ASP A 63 -27.54 -4.02 13.00
N ARG A 64 -27.01 -3.82 11.79
CA ARG A 64 -25.58 -3.74 11.51
C ARG A 64 -25.14 -2.36 11.06
N LEU A 65 -23.86 -2.11 11.29
CA LEU A 65 -23.13 -0.99 10.71
C LEU A 65 -23.13 -1.09 9.19
N VAL A 66 -23.32 0.04 8.52
CA VAL A 66 -23.33 0.15 7.06
C VAL A 66 -22.42 1.28 6.60
N ALA A 67 -22.05 1.27 5.32
CA ALA A 67 -21.35 2.40 4.74
C ALA A 67 -22.27 3.63 4.66
N PRO A 68 -21.77 4.86 4.85
CA PRO A 68 -22.57 6.07 4.69
C PRO A 68 -23.29 6.16 3.33
N GLU A 69 -22.67 5.63 2.28
CA GLU A 69 -23.18 5.58 0.91
C GLU A 69 -24.43 4.72 0.76
N GLU A 70 -24.68 3.80 1.69
CA GLU A 70 -25.88 2.93 1.68
C GLU A 70 -27.16 3.67 2.07
N ILE A 71 -27.05 4.92 2.53
CA ILE A 71 -28.19 5.74 2.96
C ILE A 71 -28.36 6.89 1.96
N PRO A 72 -29.27 6.78 0.96
CA PRO A 72 -29.45 7.82 -0.05
C PRO A 72 -29.76 9.21 0.52
N LYS A 73 -30.41 9.25 1.69
CA LYS A 73 -30.74 10.50 2.39
C LYS A 73 -29.50 11.27 2.88
N LEU A 74 -28.33 10.63 2.97
CA LEU A 74 -27.07 11.26 3.35
C LEU A 74 -26.31 11.87 2.15
N ALA A 75 -26.75 11.65 0.91
CA ALA A 75 -26.03 12.09 -0.28
C ALA A 75 -25.68 13.58 -0.28
N GLY A 76 -26.60 14.45 0.16
CA GLY A 76 -26.35 15.89 0.26
C GLY A 76 -25.24 16.23 1.26
N SER A 77 -25.23 15.58 2.42
CA SER A 77 -24.23 15.80 3.47
C SER A 77 -22.86 15.24 3.05
N LEU A 78 -22.82 14.07 2.42
CA LEU A 78 -21.58 13.49 1.86
C LEU A 78 -21.02 14.35 0.71
N LYS A 79 -21.89 14.88 -0.16
CA LYS A 79 -21.51 15.81 -1.22
C LYS A 79 -20.85 17.06 -0.64
N LYS A 80 -21.49 17.68 0.36
CA LYS A 80 -20.96 18.87 1.04
C LYS A 80 -19.60 18.59 1.68
N ARG A 81 -19.47 17.45 2.37
CA ARG A 81 -18.20 16.99 2.94
C ARG A 81 -17.10 16.82 1.89
N CYS A 82 -17.41 16.15 0.78
CA CYS A 82 -16.48 15.95 -0.34
C CYS A 82 -15.99 17.28 -0.94
N LEU A 83 -16.88 18.28 -1.04
CA LEU A 83 -16.52 19.62 -1.52
C LEU A 83 -15.65 20.40 -0.53
N ILE A 84 -15.89 20.24 0.78
CA ILE A 84 -15.05 20.84 1.83
C ILE A 84 -13.63 20.29 1.74
N PHE A 85 -13.45 18.96 1.69
CA PHE A 85 -12.12 18.35 1.56
C PHE A 85 -11.43 18.75 0.26
N ALA A 86 -12.16 18.79 -0.85
CA ALA A 86 -11.59 19.27 -2.11
C ALA A 86 -11.22 20.76 -2.08
N ALA A 87 -11.84 21.57 -1.22
CA ALA A 87 -11.43 22.97 -1.02
C ALA A 87 -10.18 23.05 -0.14
N GLU A 88 -10.11 22.28 0.94
CA GLU A 88 -8.94 22.17 1.81
C GLU A 88 -7.70 21.69 1.04
N ASP A 89 -7.83 20.67 0.19
CA ASP A 89 -6.75 20.15 -0.64
C ASP A 89 -6.23 21.17 -1.67
N VAL A 90 -7.11 21.97 -2.27
CA VAL A 90 -6.69 23.07 -3.17
C VAL A 90 -5.97 24.16 -2.40
N ASP A 91 -6.47 24.53 -1.22
CA ASP A 91 -5.84 25.55 -0.40
C ASP A 91 -4.45 25.08 0.07
N TYR A 92 -4.33 23.82 0.49
CA TYR A 92 -3.06 23.20 0.82
C TYR A 92 -2.09 23.23 -0.37
N ALA A 93 -2.51 22.76 -1.55
CA ALA A 93 -1.70 22.79 -2.76
C ALA A 93 -1.26 24.22 -3.14
N ARG A 94 -2.15 25.20 -2.98
CA ARG A 94 -1.84 26.62 -3.24
C ARG A 94 -0.76 27.14 -2.28
N ARG A 95 -0.83 26.78 -1.00
CA ARG A 95 0.15 27.19 0.02
C ARG A 95 1.52 26.54 -0.19
N THR A 96 1.55 25.27 -0.61
CA THR A 96 2.80 24.51 -0.80
C THR A 96 3.44 24.73 -2.18
N ALA A 97 2.67 25.16 -3.19
CA ALA A 97 3.16 25.35 -4.56
C ALA A 97 4.38 26.29 -4.67
N PRO A 98 4.43 27.48 -4.02
CA PRO A 98 5.59 28.36 -4.12
C PRO A 98 6.85 27.70 -3.54
N LEU A 99 6.75 27.13 -2.34
CA LEU A 99 7.88 26.50 -1.65
C LEU A 99 8.43 25.31 -2.43
N THR A 100 7.55 24.39 -2.82
CA THR A 100 7.93 23.18 -3.56
C THR A 100 8.39 23.51 -4.98
N GLY A 101 7.78 24.50 -5.64
CA GLY A 101 8.21 24.99 -6.95
C GLY A 101 9.61 25.60 -6.91
N ILE A 102 9.89 26.47 -5.94
CA ILE A 102 11.25 27.02 -5.71
C ILE A 102 12.24 25.89 -5.42
N ALA A 103 11.86 24.91 -4.59
CA ALA A 103 12.73 23.77 -4.31
C ALA A 103 13.06 22.96 -5.57
N VAL A 104 12.10 22.76 -6.48
CA VAL A 104 12.35 22.10 -7.78
C VAL A 104 13.31 22.93 -8.63
N LEU A 105 13.10 24.24 -8.74
CA LEU A 105 13.98 25.14 -9.51
C LEU A 105 15.40 25.16 -8.93
N TYR A 106 15.53 25.22 -7.61
CA TYR A 106 16.83 25.16 -6.92
C TYR A 106 17.48 23.79 -7.11
N GLY A 107 16.71 22.70 -7.02
CA GLY A 107 17.21 21.35 -7.31
C GLY A 107 17.73 21.23 -8.75
N LEU A 108 17.03 21.83 -9.72
CA LEU A 108 17.45 21.85 -11.11
C LEU A 108 18.73 22.66 -11.28
N TYR A 109 18.82 23.84 -10.65
CA TYR A 109 20.02 24.65 -10.63
C TYR A 109 21.22 23.87 -10.05
N CYS A 110 21.04 23.18 -8.92
CA CYS A 110 22.10 22.38 -8.31
C CYS A 110 22.54 21.24 -9.21
N PHE A 111 21.60 20.53 -9.84
CA PHE A 111 21.92 19.47 -10.80
C PHE A 111 22.73 20.00 -11.99
N LEU A 112 22.32 21.11 -12.61
CA LEU A 112 22.99 21.68 -13.78
C LEU A 112 24.39 22.22 -13.47
N ASN A 113 24.63 22.66 -12.23
CA ASN A 113 25.91 23.23 -11.80
C ASN A 113 26.78 22.26 -10.99
N GLY A 114 26.39 20.98 -10.89
CA GLY A 114 27.14 19.97 -10.13
C GLY A 114 27.22 20.24 -8.62
N ILE A 115 26.31 21.05 -8.08
CA ILE A 115 26.24 21.36 -6.64
C ILE A 115 25.59 20.19 -5.91
N SER A 116 26.09 19.86 -4.72
CA SER A 116 25.55 18.77 -3.87
C SER A 116 24.99 19.29 -2.54
N PRO A 117 23.76 19.82 -2.51
CA PRO A 117 23.15 20.36 -1.31
C PRO A 117 22.96 19.28 -0.25
N PHE A 118 23.30 19.60 1.00
CA PHE A 118 23.09 18.70 2.16
C PHE A 118 23.72 17.30 1.98
N GLY A 119 24.78 17.19 1.18
CA GLY A 119 25.46 15.93 0.88
C GLY A 119 24.77 15.06 -0.17
N PHE A 120 23.65 15.50 -0.75
CA PHE A 120 23.01 14.80 -1.87
C PHE A 120 23.64 15.22 -3.19
N PRO A 121 24.08 14.28 -4.06
CA PRO A 121 24.39 14.57 -5.44
C PRO A 121 23.26 15.37 -6.10
N GLY A 122 23.59 16.37 -6.93
CA GLY A 122 22.60 17.30 -7.50
C GLY A 122 21.39 16.62 -8.16
N ILE A 123 21.59 15.48 -8.83
CA ILE A 123 20.47 14.69 -9.40
C ILE A 123 19.54 14.08 -8.34
N GLN A 124 20.10 13.56 -7.23
CA GLN A 124 19.30 12.99 -6.15
C GLN A 124 18.48 14.09 -5.47
N PHE A 125 19.10 15.26 -5.26
CA PHE A 125 18.43 16.42 -4.69
C PHE A 125 17.30 16.93 -5.62
N LEU A 126 17.55 17.05 -6.93
CA LEU A 126 16.50 17.39 -7.90
C LEU A 126 15.32 16.41 -7.86
N VAL A 127 15.60 15.10 -7.84
CA VAL A 127 14.52 14.13 -7.80
C VAL A 127 13.74 14.25 -6.48
N LEU A 128 14.42 14.42 -5.35
CA LEU A 128 13.78 14.64 -4.05
C LEU A 128 12.85 15.87 -4.07
N THR A 129 13.27 16.98 -4.68
CA THR A 129 12.43 18.19 -4.76
C THR A 129 11.26 18.01 -5.72
N VAL A 130 11.45 17.28 -6.83
CA VAL A 130 10.33 16.86 -7.72
C VAL A 130 9.34 15.98 -6.96
N PHE A 131 9.81 15.02 -6.16
CA PHE A 131 8.95 14.22 -5.29
C PHE A 131 8.18 15.07 -4.28
N GLY A 132 8.86 16.04 -3.65
CA GLY A 132 8.24 16.99 -2.75
C GLY A 132 7.11 17.75 -3.44
N PHE A 133 7.34 18.26 -4.65
CA PHE A 133 6.31 18.92 -5.45
C PHE A 133 5.16 17.98 -5.81
N LEU A 134 5.45 16.77 -6.27
CA LEU A 134 4.42 15.80 -6.63
C LEU A 134 3.55 15.42 -5.42
N TYR A 135 4.17 15.22 -4.25
CA TYR A 135 3.47 14.79 -3.06
C TYR A 135 2.70 15.92 -2.36
N PHE A 136 3.33 17.08 -2.17
CA PHE A 136 2.75 18.18 -1.39
C PHE A 136 1.95 19.18 -2.23
N THR A 137 2.07 19.16 -3.56
CA THR A 137 1.38 20.13 -4.45
C THR A 137 0.53 19.43 -5.50
N ALA A 138 1.14 18.63 -6.37
CA ALA A 138 0.42 18.05 -7.51
C ALA A 138 -0.65 17.04 -7.08
N ARG A 139 -0.35 16.19 -6.10
CA ARG A 139 -1.29 15.18 -5.58
C ARG A 139 -2.51 15.83 -4.90
N PRO A 140 -2.38 16.73 -3.90
CA PRO A 140 -3.55 17.37 -3.30
C PRO A 140 -4.40 18.13 -4.33
N TRP A 141 -3.76 18.84 -5.28
CA TRP A 141 -4.48 19.48 -6.37
C TRP A 141 -5.28 18.48 -7.24
N TRP A 142 -4.67 17.34 -7.56
CA TRP A 142 -5.31 16.28 -8.34
C TRP A 142 -6.45 15.61 -7.58
N GLU A 143 -6.26 15.29 -6.29
CA GLU A 143 -7.30 14.71 -5.44
C GLU A 143 -8.47 15.68 -5.25
N ALA A 144 -8.21 16.98 -5.10
CA ALA A 144 -9.28 17.98 -5.08
C ALA A 144 -10.09 18.01 -6.38
N ARG A 145 -9.43 17.93 -7.54
CA ARG A 145 -10.11 17.90 -8.83
C ARG A 145 -10.99 16.65 -8.95
N LYS A 146 -10.47 15.49 -8.52
CA LYS A 146 -11.28 14.25 -8.46
C LYS A 146 -12.43 14.37 -7.49
N GLY A 147 -12.22 14.92 -6.29
CA GLY A 147 -13.25 15.09 -5.27
C GLY A 147 -14.40 15.97 -5.76
N ARG A 148 -14.10 17.09 -6.44
CA ARG A 148 -15.13 17.93 -7.07
C ARG A 148 -15.89 17.19 -8.17
N ALA A 149 -15.19 16.40 -8.99
CA ALA A 149 -15.84 15.58 -10.01
C ALA A 149 -16.73 14.50 -9.37
N ALA A 150 -16.26 13.82 -8.31
CA ALA A 150 -17.01 12.81 -7.57
C ALA A 150 -18.26 13.38 -6.89
N ALA A 151 -18.17 14.61 -6.36
CA ALA A 151 -19.30 15.32 -5.74
C ALA A 151 -20.49 15.54 -6.69
N ASN A 152 -20.27 15.55 -8.02
CA ASN A 152 -21.36 15.63 -8.99
C ASN A 152 -22.20 14.35 -9.05
N TYR A 153 -21.63 13.21 -8.66
CA TYR A 153 -22.30 11.91 -8.63
C TYR A 153 -22.85 11.55 -7.23
N LEU A 154 -22.64 12.39 -6.22
CA LEU A 154 -23.23 12.24 -4.89
C LEU A 154 -24.64 12.86 -4.85
N THR A 155 -25.52 12.33 -5.70
CA THR A 155 -26.96 12.63 -5.71
C THR A 155 -27.73 11.47 -5.08
N ARG A 156 -28.99 11.69 -4.70
CA ARG A 156 -29.82 10.63 -4.09
C ARG A 156 -29.93 9.40 -5.00
N ASP A 157 -29.91 9.59 -6.31
CA ASP A 157 -30.12 8.52 -7.28
C ASP A 157 -28.81 7.80 -7.64
N GLN A 158 -27.69 8.52 -7.66
CA GLN A 158 -26.38 7.98 -8.10
C GLN A 158 -25.48 7.50 -6.96
N ILE A 159 -25.76 7.85 -5.72
CA ILE A 159 -24.96 7.41 -4.56
C ILE A 159 -24.88 5.88 -4.43
N SER A 160 -25.91 5.19 -4.91
CA SER A 160 -25.96 3.72 -4.96
C SER A 160 -24.79 3.11 -5.76
N ASP A 161 -24.28 3.81 -6.77
CA ASP A 161 -23.13 3.37 -7.57
C ASP A 161 -21.82 3.33 -6.77
N GLN A 162 -21.74 4.07 -5.66
CA GLN A 162 -20.56 4.13 -4.79
C GLN A 162 -20.56 3.05 -3.71
N VAL A 163 -21.73 2.47 -3.40
CA VAL A 163 -21.90 1.47 -2.34
C VAL A 163 -20.92 0.29 -2.47
N PRO A 164 -20.71 -0.32 -3.65
CA PRO A 164 -19.78 -1.45 -3.74
C PRO A 164 -18.33 -1.11 -3.38
N GLU A 165 -17.87 0.08 -3.76
CA GLU A 165 -16.51 0.55 -3.44
C GLU A 165 -16.38 0.89 -1.96
N ALA A 166 -17.37 1.59 -1.40
CA ALA A 166 -17.41 1.94 0.02
C ALA A 166 -17.41 0.68 0.91
N ARG A 167 -18.31 -0.27 0.62
CA ARG A 167 -18.37 -1.56 1.33
C ARG A 167 -17.07 -2.34 1.23
N PHE A 168 -16.44 -2.37 0.05
CA PHE A 168 -15.17 -3.07 -0.14
C PHE A 168 -14.03 -2.45 0.67
N GLU A 169 -13.84 -1.12 0.61
CA GLU A 169 -12.76 -0.44 1.34
C GLU A 169 -12.94 -0.57 2.86
N LEU A 170 -14.17 -0.41 3.35
CA LEU A 170 -14.51 -0.59 4.76
C LEU A 170 -14.31 -2.03 5.24
N TRP A 171 -14.70 -3.01 4.42
CA TRP A 171 -14.44 -4.42 4.71
C TRP A 171 -12.94 -4.70 4.78
N MET A 172 -12.16 -4.23 3.79
CA MET A 172 -10.70 -4.39 3.71
C MET A 172 -9.98 -3.86 4.96
N GLU A 173 -10.37 -2.69 5.44
CA GLU A 173 -9.72 -2.06 6.60
C GLU A 173 -9.96 -2.79 7.91
N ASN A 174 -11.13 -3.42 8.03
CA ASN A 174 -11.53 -4.17 9.21
C ASN A 174 -11.00 -5.61 9.25
N GLN A 175 -10.27 -6.05 8.21
CA GLN A 175 -9.69 -7.38 8.23
C GLN A 175 -8.39 -7.41 9.04
N SER A 176 -8.24 -8.47 9.85
CA SER A 176 -7.00 -8.82 10.53
C SER A 176 -5.97 -9.34 9.52
N THR A 177 -4.73 -8.87 9.66
CA THR A 177 -3.61 -9.19 8.76
C THR A 177 -2.32 -9.44 9.55
N PRO A 178 -2.31 -10.48 10.43
CA PRO A 178 -1.18 -10.73 11.32
C PRO A 178 0.14 -11.01 10.58
N PHE A 179 0.10 -11.63 9.39
CA PHE A 179 1.32 -11.95 8.65
C PHE A 179 1.89 -10.72 7.94
N SER A 180 1.04 -9.80 7.47
CA SER A 180 1.47 -8.49 6.99
C SER A 180 2.11 -7.67 8.11
N VAL A 181 1.54 -7.71 9.32
CA VAL A 181 2.12 -7.08 10.52
C VAL A 181 3.47 -7.72 10.83
N LEU A 182 3.56 -9.06 10.86
CA LEU A 182 4.81 -9.78 11.10
C LEU A 182 5.92 -9.35 10.14
N PHE A 183 5.64 -9.33 8.84
CA PHE A 183 6.66 -8.94 7.85
C PHE A 183 7.05 -7.47 7.95
N LEU A 184 6.09 -6.59 8.25
CA LEU A 184 6.39 -5.19 8.54
C LEU A 184 7.31 -5.05 9.75
N VAL A 185 7.00 -5.75 10.85
CA VAL A 185 7.81 -5.75 12.08
C VAL A 185 9.22 -6.27 11.80
N LEU A 186 9.39 -7.36 11.05
CA LEU A 186 10.71 -7.87 10.69
C LEU A 186 11.55 -6.81 9.96
N VAL A 187 10.98 -6.12 8.97
CA VAL A 187 11.71 -5.06 8.25
C VAL A 187 11.98 -3.86 9.16
N VAL A 188 11.05 -3.48 10.03
CA VAL A 188 11.25 -2.38 10.99
C VAL A 188 12.35 -2.71 12.00
N LEU A 189 12.41 -3.94 12.51
CA LEU A 189 13.42 -4.36 13.48
C LEU A 189 14.83 -4.36 12.86
N VAL A 190 15.00 -4.96 11.68
CA VAL A 190 16.30 -4.94 10.99
C VAL A 190 16.68 -3.53 10.55
N GLY A 191 15.74 -2.75 10.02
CA GLY A 191 15.97 -1.35 9.65
C GLY A 191 16.36 -0.48 10.86
N GLY A 192 15.70 -0.68 12.00
CA GLY A 192 16.05 -0.03 13.26
C GLY A 192 17.47 -0.39 13.73
N ALA A 193 17.82 -1.68 13.70
CA ALA A 193 19.18 -2.14 14.02
C ALA A 193 20.23 -1.53 13.07
N GLN A 194 19.92 -1.45 11.77
CA GLN A 194 20.78 -0.83 10.77
C GLN A 194 20.99 0.67 11.04
N PHE A 195 19.93 1.43 11.30
CA PHE A 195 20.04 2.87 11.58
C PHE A 195 20.70 3.16 12.94
N ALA A 196 20.62 2.23 13.90
CA ALA A 196 21.35 2.29 15.16
C ALA A 196 22.86 1.94 15.04
N THR A 197 23.30 1.41 13.89
CA THR A 197 24.71 1.05 13.60
C THR A 197 25.24 1.75 12.34
N PRO A 198 25.39 3.09 12.35
CA PRO A 198 25.73 3.86 11.15
C PRO A 198 27.08 3.43 10.57
N GLY A 199 27.11 3.14 9.26
CA GLY A 199 28.34 2.88 8.50
C GLY A 199 28.68 1.40 8.27
N LEU A 200 28.12 0.45 9.05
CA LEU A 200 28.46 -0.98 8.94
C LEU A 200 27.30 -1.84 8.41
N GLY A 201 26.05 -1.41 8.59
CA GLY A 201 24.89 -2.23 8.23
C GLY A 201 24.87 -2.69 6.76
N ILE A 202 25.02 -1.76 5.81
CA ILE A 202 24.92 -2.07 4.37
C ILE A 202 26.14 -2.86 3.88
N SER A 203 27.35 -2.57 4.35
CA SER A 203 28.55 -3.33 3.95
C SER A 203 28.47 -4.78 4.44
N GLU A 204 27.94 -4.98 5.65
CA GLU A 204 27.89 -6.30 6.27
C GLU A 204 26.66 -7.11 5.88
N ALA A 205 25.50 -6.51 5.62
CA ALA A 205 24.28 -7.28 5.33
C ALA A 205 23.55 -6.90 4.02
N GLY A 206 24.00 -5.86 3.31
CA GLY A 206 23.46 -5.48 2.00
C GLY A 206 23.93 -6.38 0.86
N LEU A 207 23.29 -6.26 -0.31
CA LEU A 207 23.64 -7.04 -1.49
C LEU A 207 24.81 -6.39 -2.21
N VAL A 208 26.00 -6.56 -1.62
CA VAL A 208 27.28 -6.20 -2.23
C VAL A 208 27.62 -7.27 -3.27
N LYS A 209 27.27 -7.00 -4.53
CA LYS A 209 27.27 -8.00 -5.61
C LYS A 209 28.62 -8.67 -5.87
N PRO A 210 29.78 -7.97 -5.83
CA PRO A 210 31.07 -8.64 -5.90
C PRO A 210 31.28 -9.69 -4.79
N ARG A 211 30.82 -9.42 -3.56
CA ARG A 211 30.92 -10.38 -2.43
C ARG A 211 29.92 -11.53 -2.58
N TYR A 212 28.72 -11.24 -3.09
CA TYR A 212 27.75 -12.27 -3.48
C TYR A 212 28.36 -13.24 -4.50
N LEU A 213 28.96 -12.71 -5.58
CA LEU A 213 29.63 -13.53 -6.61
C LEU A 213 30.86 -14.29 -6.07
N ALA A 214 31.48 -13.80 -4.99
CA ALA A 214 32.56 -14.48 -4.27
C ALA A 214 32.07 -15.53 -3.25
N GLY A 215 30.77 -15.82 -3.18
CA GLY A 215 30.20 -16.89 -2.37
C GLY A 215 29.37 -16.45 -1.16
N GLU A 216 29.24 -15.14 -0.90
CA GLU A 216 28.37 -14.61 0.16
C GLU A 216 26.89 -14.57 -0.28
N ASN A 217 26.37 -15.71 -0.75
CA ASN A 217 25.05 -15.85 -1.37
C ASN A 217 23.89 -15.43 -0.46
N TRP A 218 24.08 -15.52 0.86
CA TRP A 218 23.11 -15.10 1.88
C TRP A 218 22.74 -13.62 1.78
N ARG A 219 23.61 -12.79 1.18
CA ARG A 219 23.37 -11.35 0.95
C ARG A 219 22.12 -11.07 0.13
N LEU A 220 21.76 -12.00 -0.76
CA LEU A 220 20.55 -11.89 -1.56
C LEU A 220 19.29 -11.88 -0.68
N PHE A 221 19.33 -12.58 0.45
CA PHE A 221 18.20 -12.68 1.38
C PHE A 221 18.23 -11.65 2.49
N THR A 222 19.40 -11.23 2.97
CA THR A 222 19.51 -10.23 4.05
C THR A 222 19.25 -8.81 3.56
N ALA A 223 19.68 -8.47 2.35
CA ALA A 223 19.63 -7.10 1.81
C ALA A 223 18.22 -6.51 1.70
N VAL A 224 17.20 -7.36 1.57
CA VAL A 224 15.80 -6.95 1.46
C VAL A 224 15.31 -6.18 2.68
N PHE A 225 15.94 -6.38 3.84
CA PHE A 225 15.54 -5.72 5.09
C PHE A 225 16.27 -4.39 5.33
N LEU A 226 17.37 -4.13 4.61
CA LEU A 226 18.18 -2.93 4.77
C LEU A 226 17.71 -1.79 3.86
N HIS A 227 18.01 -0.54 4.19
CA HIS A 227 17.54 0.64 3.46
C HIS A 227 18.62 1.72 3.35
N GLY A 228 18.80 2.28 2.15
CA GLY A 228 19.83 3.29 1.90
C GLY A 228 19.62 4.62 2.62
N ASN A 229 18.38 4.96 3.00
CA ASN A 229 18.04 6.18 3.75
C ASN A 229 16.64 6.08 4.38
N LEU A 230 16.33 7.04 5.27
CA LEU A 230 15.08 7.07 6.04
C LEU A 230 13.82 7.24 5.15
N ILE A 231 13.89 8.07 4.11
CA ILE A 231 12.75 8.29 3.20
C ILE A 231 12.44 7.01 2.43
N HIS A 232 13.46 6.34 1.88
CA HIS A 232 13.33 5.04 1.21
C HIS A 232 12.72 3.99 2.16
N PHE A 233 13.14 3.96 3.43
CA PHE A 233 12.55 3.11 4.46
C PHE A 233 11.06 3.38 4.68
N ILE A 234 10.67 4.63 4.96
CA ILE A 234 9.27 5.01 5.24
C ILE A 234 8.35 4.69 4.05
N LEU A 235 8.79 5.00 2.84
CA LEU A 235 8.02 4.72 1.62
C LEU A 235 7.82 3.22 1.42
N ASN A 236 8.85 2.41 1.66
CA ASN A 236 8.73 0.96 1.60
C ASN A 236 7.81 0.40 2.68
N MET A 237 7.83 0.92 3.91
CA MET A 237 6.95 0.46 4.98
C MET A 237 5.48 0.74 4.63
N SER A 238 5.22 1.93 4.10
CA SER A 238 3.88 2.32 3.63
C SER A 238 3.40 1.40 2.50
N ALA A 239 4.25 1.12 1.51
CA ALA A 239 3.90 0.28 0.37
C ALA A 239 3.74 -1.20 0.76
N LEU A 240 4.63 -1.72 1.63
CA LEU A 240 4.57 -3.08 2.15
C LEU A 240 3.29 -3.29 2.98
N TRP A 241 2.94 -2.34 3.83
CA TRP A 241 1.69 -2.38 4.60
C TRP A 241 0.48 -2.46 3.67
N TYR A 242 0.39 -1.56 2.69
CA TYR A 242 -0.76 -1.51 1.79
C TYR A 242 -0.89 -2.77 0.92
N LEU A 243 0.19 -3.17 0.23
CA LEU A 243 0.14 -4.32 -0.68
C LEU A 243 0.11 -5.65 0.06
N GLY A 244 0.89 -5.79 1.15
CA GLY A 244 0.91 -6.99 1.98
C GLY A 244 -0.46 -7.34 2.54
N ARG A 245 -1.14 -6.35 3.16
CA ARG A 245 -2.51 -6.53 3.65
C ARG A 245 -3.45 -6.96 2.55
N ARG A 246 -3.34 -6.34 1.38
CA ARG A 246 -4.21 -6.65 0.26
C ARG A 246 -4.04 -8.09 -0.26
N VAL A 247 -2.80 -8.59 -0.32
CA VAL A 247 -2.53 -10.00 -0.63
C VAL A 247 -3.09 -10.91 0.45
N GLU A 248 -2.83 -10.63 1.73
CA GLU A 248 -3.29 -11.50 2.83
C GLU A 248 -4.82 -11.58 2.92
N ILE A 249 -5.50 -10.45 2.76
CA ILE A 249 -6.96 -10.39 2.84
C ILE A 249 -7.62 -11.14 1.69
N LEU A 250 -7.14 -10.91 0.47
CA LEU A 250 -7.77 -11.41 -0.75
C LEU A 250 -7.31 -12.83 -1.11
N ALA A 251 -6.01 -13.07 -1.09
CA ALA A 251 -5.38 -14.31 -1.53
C ALA A 251 -4.98 -15.24 -0.39
N ARG A 252 -5.05 -14.80 0.88
CA ARG A 252 -4.62 -15.53 2.10
C ARG A 252 -3.12 -15.44 2.39
N TRP A 253 -2.78 -15.62 3.66
CA TRP A 253 -1.42 -15.49 4.18
C TRP A 253 -0.35 -16.42 3.56
N PRO A 254 -0.63 -17.68 3.15
CA PRO A 254 0.43 -18.52 2.62
C PRO A 254 0.96 -17.97 1.29
N HIS A 255 0.07 -17.36 0.50
CA HIS A 255 0.40 -16.72 -0.76
C HIS A 255 1.12 -15.39 -0.56
N LEU A 256 0.84 -14.65 0.53
CA LEU A 256 1.67 -13.51 0.93
C LEU A 256 3.10 -13.95 1.21
N ALA A 257 3.29 -14.98 2.03
CA ALA A 257 4.62 -15.50 2.37
C ALA A 257 5.38 -16.01 1.14
N ALA A 258 4.71 -16.79 0.28
CA ALA A 258 5.28 -17.29 -0.96
C ALA A 258 5.66 -16.17 -1.93
N ALA A 259 4.74 -15.22 -2.19
CA ALA A 259 5.01 -14.09 -3.07
C ALA A 259 6.14 -13.21 -2.53
N PHE A 260 6.18 -12.98 -1.21
CA PHE A 260 7.26 -12.24 -0.56
C PHE A 260 8.60 -12.92 -0.81
N PHE A 261 8.71 -14.20 -0.44
CA PHE A 261 9.98 -14.93 -0.52
C PHE A 261 10.45 -15.13 -1.97
N LEU A 262 9.57 -15.52 -2.88
CA LEU A 262 9.92 -15.66 -4.30
C LEU A 262 10.38 -14.33 -4.90
N SER A 263 9.77 -13.21 -4.49
CA SER A 263 10.18 -11.90 -4.97
C SER A 263 11.56 -11.47 -4.46
N ILE A 264 12.02 -11.96 -3.30
CA ILE A 264 13.42 -11.78 -2.87
C ILE A 264 14.35 -12.41 -3.92
N ILE A 265 14.06 -13.66 -4.32
CA ILE A 265 14.85 -14.40 -5.31
C ILE A 265 14.82 -13.68 -6.66
N GLY A 266 13.62 -13.40 -7.18
CA GLY A 266 13.46 -12.78 -8.49
C GLY A 266 14.06 -11.38 -8.61
N ALA A 267 13.85 -10.53 -7.60
CA ALA A 267 14.45 -9.20 -7.57
C ALA A 267 15.98 -9.29 -7.43
N GLY A 268 16.46 -10.15 -6.52
CA GLY A 268 17.90 -10.37 -6.28
C GLY A 268 18.63 -10.88 -7.53
N TRP A 269 18.08 -11.89 -8.20
CA TRP A 269 18.65 -12.42 -9.45
C TRP A 269 18.69 -11.37 -10.56
N ALA A 270 17.60 -10.63 -10.76
CA ALA A 270 17.54 -9.59 -11.79
C ALA A 270 18.59 -8.50 -11.54
N THR A 271 18.71 -8.00 -10.30
CA THR A 271 19.68 -6.94 -10.00
C THR A 271 21.14 -7.41 -10.04
N VAL A 272 21.43 -8.65 -9.58
CA VAL A 272 22.77 -9.24 -9.73
C VAL A 272 23.16 -9.36 -11.19
N SER A 273 22.23 -9.79 -12.04
CA SER A 273 22.48 -10.04 -13.45
C SER A 273 22.64 -8.76 -14.26
N TRP A 274 21.82 -7.74 -14.00
CA TRP A 274 21.77 -6.52 -14.84
C TRP A 274 22.58 -5.36 -14.29
N LEU A 275 22.86 -5.34 -12.97
CA LEU A 275 23.60 -4.27 -12.31
C LEU A 275 24.73 -4.82 -11.42
N PRO A 276 25.66 -5.67 -11.94
CA PRO A 276 26.61 -6.46 -11.13
C PRO A 276 27.57 -5.63 -10.27
N ASN A 277 27.73 -4.34 -10.54
CA ASN A 277 28.68 -3.46 -9.85
C ASN A 277 28.04 -2.52 -8.82
N GLN A 278 26.72 -2.62 -8.59
CA GLN A 278 25.99 -1.73 -7.68
C GLN A 278 25.49 -2.48 -6.46
N THR A 279 25.71 -1.94 -5.27
CA THR A 279 25.11 -2.48 -4.03
C THR A 279 23.62 -2.23 -4.01
N SER A 280 22.84 -3.27 -3.71
CA SER A 280 21.37 -3.18 -3.61
C SER A 280 20.90 -3.42 -2.18
N VAL A 281 19.88 -2.66 -1.76
CA VAL A 281 19.19 -2.82 -0.47
C VAL A 281 17.72 -2.43 -0.63
N GLY A 282 16.87 -2.96 0.22
CA GLY A 282 15.48 -2.52 0.37
C GLY A 282 14.46 -3.56 -0.02
N VAL A 283 13.32 -3.49 0.65
CA VAL A 283 12.19 -4.39 0.40
C VAL A 283 11.42 -4.00 -0.88
N SER A 284 11.83 -2.94 -1.56
CA SER A 284 11.14 -2.40 -2.74
C SER A 284 10.99 -3.40 -3.90
N GLY A 285 11.96 -4.30 -4.11
CA GLY A 285 11.84 -5.40 -5.07
C GLY A 285 10.71 -6.38 -4.69
N VAL A 286 10.57 -6.71 -3.40
CA VAL A 286 9.46 -7.51 -2.89
C VAL A 286 8.13 -6.78 -2.99
N VAL A 287 8.08 -5.49 -2.66
CA VAL A 287 6.90 -4.63 -2.82
C VAL A 287 6.43 -4.64 -4.27
N CYS A 288 7.35 -4.53 -5.24
CA CYS A 288 7.04 -4.65 -6.67
C CYS A 288 6.49 -6.05 -7.00
N GLY A 289 7.02 -7.10 -6.40
CA GLY A 289 6.47 -8.45 -6.55
C GLY A 289 5.06 -8.62 -5.99
N LEU A 290 4.75 -8.04 -4.83
CA LEU A 290 3.38 -8.02 -4.32
C LEU A 290 2.43 -7.24 -5.24
N LEU A 291 2.90 -6.14 -5.85
CA LEU A 291 2.14 -5.43 -6.87
C LEU A 291 1.89 -6.30 -8.10
N GLY A 292 2.92 -6.97 -8.63
CA GLY A 292 2.81 -7.86 -9.79
C GLY A 292 1.87 -9.04 -9.54
N PHE A 293 1.96 -9.62 -8.34
CA PHE A 293 1.03 -10.62 -7.86
C PHE A 293 -0.42 -10.11 -7.91
N LEU A 294 -0.69 -8.95 -7.32
CA LEU A 294 -2.05 -8.40 -7.26
C LEU A 294 -2.58 -8.02 -8.65
N LEU A 295 -1.76 -7.46 -9.54
CA LEU A 295 -2.17 -7.13 -10.91
C LEU A 295 -2.67 -8.37 -11.66
N VAL A 296 -2.02 -9.53 -11.49
CA VAL A 296 -2.46 -10.79 -12.09
C VAL A 296 -3.62 -11.43 -11.29
N PHE A 297 -3.51 -11.53 -9.97
CA PHE A 297 -4.52 -12.16 -9.13
C PHE A 297 -5.90 -11.49 -9.27
N GLU A 298 -5.95 -10.16 -9.22
CA GLU A 298 -7.20 -9.40 -9.32
C GLU A 298 -7.80 -9.42 -10.73
N THR A 299 -6.99 -9.65 -11.76
CA THR A 299 -7.48 -9.82 -13.13
C THR A 299 -8.03 -11.23 -13.39
N LEU A 300 -7.52 -12.24 -12.67
CA LEU A 300 -8.01 -13.62 -12.69
C LEU A 300 -9.26 -13.83 -11.81
N HIS A 301 -9.45 -13.02 -10.76
CA HIS A 301 -10.55 -13.11 -9.80
C HIS A 301 -11.41 -11.85 -9.73
N ARG A 302 -11.87 -11.39 -10.90
CA ARG A 302 -12.60 -10.12 -11.03
C ARG A 302 -13.90 -10.04 -10.22
N SER A 303 -14.52 -11.17 -9.90
CA SER A 303 -15.73 -11.32 -9.09
C SER A 303 -15.52 -11.04 -7.60
N LEU A 304 -14.27 -11.04 -7.11
CA LEU A 304 -13.97 -10.78 -5.70
C LEU A 304 -14.01 -9.29 -5.34
N LEU A 305 -14.01 -8.39 -6.33
CA LEU A 305 -13.67 -6.98 -6.13
C LEU A 305 -14.58 -6.06 -6.95
N PRO A 306 -14.92 -4.86 -6.45
CA PRO A 306 -15.51 -3.84 -7.29
C PRO A 306 -14.52 -3.39 -8.37
N ARG A 307 -15.04 -2.94 -9.53
CA ARG A 307 -14.22 -2.55 -10.68
C ARG A 307 -13.24 -1.41 -10.35
N SER A 308 -13.65 -0.49 -9.48
CA SER A 308 -12.87 0.67 -9.08
C SER A 308 -11.63 0.32 -8.26
N ALA A 309 -11.72 -0.68 -7.37
CA ALA A 309 -10.59 -1.15 -6.57
C ALA A 309 -9.39 -1.58 -7.43
N ARG A 310 -9.63 -2.14 -8.62
CA ARG A 310 -8.57 -2.54 -9.56
C ARG A 310 -7.84 -1.35 -10.20
N ARG A 311 -8.54 -0.23 -10.42
CA ARG A 311 -7.93 0.99 -11.00
C ARG A 311 -6.86 1.58 -10.09
N ARG A 312 -6.99 1.39 -8.77
CA ARG A 312 -5.99 1.86 -7.79
C ARG A 312 -4.62 1.19 -7.98
N LEU A 313 -4.59 -0.11 -8.31
CA LEU A 313 -3.32 -0.81 -8.59
C LEU A 313 -2.63 -0.29 -9.86
N ALA A 314 -3.40 0.03 -10.90
CA ALA A 314 -2.85 0.66 -12.10
C ALA A 314 -2.22 2.02 -11.78
N GLY A 315 -2.84 2.81 -10.90
CA GLY A 315 -2.26 4.06 -10.40
C GLY A 315 -0.92 3.83 -9.69
N ILE A 316 -0.82 2.81 -8.84
CA ILE A 316 0.43 2.45 -8.15
C ILE A 316 1.51 2.01 -9.15
N LEU A 317 1.15 1.22 -10.18
CA LEU A 317 2.07 0.83 -11.24
C LEU A 317 2.59 2.04 -12.03
N VAL A 318 1.71 2.99 -12.38
CA VAL A 318 2.12 4.23 -13.05
C VAL A 318 3.06 5.03 -12.14
N SER A 319 2.75 5.15 -10.85
CA SER A 319 3.65 5.77 -9.89
C SER A 319 5.01 5.08 -9.87
N LEU A 320 5.06 3.74 -9.75
CA LEU A 320 6.32 2.98 -9.79
C LEU A 320 7.15 3.30 -11.04
N ILE A 321 6.52 3.33 -12.22
CA ILE A 321 7.20 3.65 -13.50
C ILE A 321 7.76 5.07 -13.47
N VAL A 322 6.98 6.06 -13.04
CA VAL A 322 7.43 7.46 -12.96
C VAL A 322 8.59 7.58 -11.98
N ILE A 323 8.48 6.96 -10.80
CA ILE A 323 9.52 6.94 -9.76
C ILE A 323 10.81 6.30 -10.28
N GLY A 324 10.71 5.12 -10.89
CA GLY A 324 11.86 4.40 -11.43
C GLY A 324 12.51 5.13 -12.62
N THR A 325 11.73 5.84 -13.43
CA THR A 325 12.24 6.63 -14.56
C THR A 325 12.98 7.87 -14.07
N LEU A 326 12.37 8.66 -13.18
CA LEU A 326 12.99 9.87 -12.64
C LEU A 326 14.19 9.54 -11.74
N GLY A 327 14.11 8.43 -11.00
CA GLY A 327 15.14 7.97 -10.06
C GLY A 327 16.14 6.97 -10.62
N PHE A 328 16.23 6.78 -11.95
CA PHE A 328 16.96 5.67 -12.57
C PHE A 328 18.43 5.49 -12.13
N LYS A 329 19.07 6.54 -11.61
CA LYS A 329 20.46 6.51 -11.11
C LYS A 329 20.62 5.96 -9.68
N PHE A 330 19.54 5.84 -8.92
CA PHE A 330 19.57 5.41 -7.51
C PHE A 330 18.38 4.54 -7.11
N VAL A 331 17.45 4.29 -8.03
CA VAL A 331 16.41 3.28 -7.94
C VAL A 331 16.89 2.02 -8.65
N ASP A 332 16.84 0.89 -7.95
CA ASP A 332 17.18 -0.41 -8.52
C ASP A 332 16.02 -0.94 -9.39
N ASN A 333 15.92 -0.40 -10.61
CA ASN A 333 14.89 -0.76 -11.58
C ASN A 333 14.97 -2.25 -11.99
N ALA A 334 16.15 -2.87 -11.92
CA ALA A 334 16.34 -4.28 -12.18
C ALA A 334 15.66 -5.13 -11.10
N ALA A 335 15.88 -4.81 -9.83
CA ALA A 335 15.19 -5.44 -8.71
C ALA A 335 13.67 -5.23 -8.78
N HIS A 336 13.22 -4.02 -9.13
CA HIS A 336 11.78 -3.71 -9.27
C HIS A 336 11.13 -4.56 -10.35
N LEU A 337 11.72 -4.62 -11.54
CA LEU A 337 11.18 -5.43 -12.63
C LEU A 337 11.24 -6.92 -12.33
N GLY A 338 12.35 -7.42 -11.79
CA GLY A 338 12.52 -8.82 -11.40
C GLY A 338 11.49 -9.27 -10.36
N GLY A 339 11.26 -8.44 -9.34
CA GLY A 339 10.22 -8.66 -8.35
C GLY A 339 8.82 -8.66 -8.98
N LEU A 340 8.47 -7.62 -9.73
CA LEU A 340 7.18 -7.46 -10.41
C LEU A 340 6.83 -8.68 -11.27
N VAL A 341 7.75 -9.12 -12.12
CA VAL A 341 7.57 -10.28 -12.99
C VAL A 341 7.42 -11.56 -12.16
N THR A 342 8.22 -11.74 -11.11
CA THR A 342 8.17 -12.94 -10.28
C THR A 342 6.85 -13.10 -9.55
N GLY A 343 6.34 -12.02 -8.95
CA GLY A 343 5.02 -12.03 -8.32
C GLY A 343 3.88 -12.28 -9.31
N ALA A 344 3.96 -11.68 -10.50
CA ALA A 344 3.01 -11.90 -11.59
C ALA A 344 3.00 -13.37 -12.06
N ILE A 345 4.16 -13.98 -12.26
CA ILE A 345 4.30 -15.40 -12.62
C ILE A 345 3.74 -16.28 -11.51
N TYR A 346 4.07 -16.01 -10.24
CA TYR A 346 3.55 -16.78 -9.12
C TYR A 346 2.01 -16.76 -9.09
N ALA A 347 1.39 -15.58 -9.21
CA ALA A 347 -0.06 -15.47 -9.29
C ALA A 347 -0.64 -16.24 -10.48
N PHE A 348 -0.04 -16.11 -11.66
CA PHE A 348 -0.52 -16.76 -12.88
C PHE A 348 -0.47 -18.29 -12.80
N VAL A 349 0.61 -18.85 -12.22
CA VAL A 349 0.81 -20.31 -12.12
C VAL A 349 -0.07 -20.93 -11.03
N VAL A 350 -0.20 -20.27 -9.88
CA VAL A 350 -0.89 -20.85 -8.72
C VAL A 350 -2.40 -20.71 -8.82
N PHE A 351 -2.89 -19.63 -9.43
CA PHE A 351 -4.30 -19.31 -9.43
C PHE A 351 -4.93 -19.51 -10.81
N PRO A 352 -5.91 -20.43 -10.95
CA PRO A 352 -6.72 -20.48 -12.15
C PRO A 352 -7.65 -19.26 -12.21
N ARG A 353 -8.06 -18.89 -13.43
CA ARG A 353 -9.13 -17.91 -13.60
C ARG A 353 -10.40 -18.40 -12.92
N SER A 354 -11.03 -17.55 -12.12
CA SER A 354 -12.22 -17.90 -11.35
C SER A 354 -13.26 -16.78 -11.41
N LEU A 355 -14.51 -17.17 -11.59
CA LEU A 355 -15.68 -16.30 -11.42
C LEU A 355 -16.29 -16.43 -10.02
N SER A 356 -15.66 -17.21 -9.13
CA SER A 356 -16.13 -17.36 -7.77
C SER A 356 -16.07 -16.01 -7.02
N PRO A 357 -17.12 -15.65 -6.28
CA PRO A 357 -17.13 -14.50 -5.39
C PRO A 357 -16.41 -14.80 -4.05
N HIS A 358 -15.94 -16.03 -3.85
CA HIS A 358 -15.27 -16.46 -2.63
C HIS A 358 -13.75 -16.45 -2.79
N ARG A 359 -13.07 -16.03 -1.72
CA ARG A 359 -11.61 -16.11 -1.61
C ARG A 359 -11.12 -17.54 -1.84
N PRO A 360 -9.91 -17.72 -2.41
CA PRO A 360 -9.32 -19.05 -2.57
C PRO A 360 -9.24 -19.79 -1.23
N MET A 361 -9.49 -21.09 -1.29
CA MET A 361 -9.26 -22.00 -0.17
C MET A 361 -7.77 -22.28 -0.03
N ILE A 362 -7.30 -22.42 1.22
CA ILE A 362 -5.92 -22.81 1.49
C ILE A 362 -5.81 -24.33 1.34
N LEU A 363 -5.00 -24.79 0.39
CA LEU A 363 -4.67 -26.20 0.24
C LEU A 363 -3.50 -26.57 1.16
N LYS A 364 -3.32 -27.87 1.43
CA LYS A 364 -2.19 -28.37 2.24
C LYS A 364 -0.83 -27.94 1.68
N ARG A 365 -0.69 -27.91 0.36
CA ARG A 365 0.53 -27.43 -0.32
C ARG A 365 0.77 -25.95 -0.08
N ASP A 366 -0.28 -25.13 -0.07
CA ASP A 366 -0.16 -23.68 0.12
C ASP A 366 0.28 -23.42 1.55
N LEU A 367 -0.32 -24.13 2.52
CA LEU A 367 0.09 -24.10 3.92
C LEU A 367 1.58 -24.45 4.09
N ALA A 368 2.03 -25.56 3.50
CA ALA A 368 3.43 -25.98 3.58
C ALA A 368 4.38 -24.93 2.98
N ILE A 369 4.08 -24.42 1.79
CA ILE A 369 4.87 -23.36 1.13
C ILE A 369 4.88 -22.09 1.99
N GLY A 370 3.73 -21.71 2.56
CA GLY A 370 3.60 -20.54 3.40
C GLY A 370 4.44 -20.64 4.68
N VAL A 371 4.39 -21.78 5.38
CA VAL A 371 5.20 -22.03 6.58
C VAL A 371 6.68 -21.97 6.26
N VAL A 372 7.12 -22.64 5.19
CA VAL A 372 8.51 -22.59 4.73
C VAL A 372 8.91 -21.16 4.38
N GLY A 373 8.06 -20.42 3.67
CA GLY A 373 8.28 -19.02 3.33
C GLY A 373 8.48 -18.14 4.56
N ILE A 374 7.60 -18.26 5.56
CA ILE A 374 7.73 -17.51 6.82
C ILE A 374 9.05 -17.85 7.53
N PHE A 375 9.40 -19.14 7.63
CA PHE A 375 10.64 -19.58 8.24
C PHE A 375 11.85 -18.96 7.53
N LEU A 376 11.90 -19.01 6.20
CA LEU A 376 13.00 -18.46 5.41
C LEU A 376 13.09 -16.94 5.51
N ILE A 377 11.96 -16.22 5.49
CA ILE A 377 11.92 -14.77 5.69
C ILE A 377 12.43 -14.41 7.09
N GLY A 378 11.97 -15.11 8.13
CA GLY A 378 12.43 -14.91 9.51
C GLY A 378 13.92 -15.20 9.68
N ALA A 379 14.41 -16.33 9.16
CA ALA A 379 15.82 -16.69 9.17
C ALA A 379 16.69 -15.65 8.45
N SER A 380 16.20 -15.08 7.35
CA SER A 380 16.89 -14.03 6.60
C SER A 380 16.96 -12.71 7.38
N ALA A 381 15.89 -12.35 8.10
CA ALA A 381 15.87 -11.17 8.97
C ALA A 381 16.83 -11.33 10.16
N ILE A 382 16.83 -12.51 10.80
CA ILE A 382 17.77 -12.83 11.89
C ILE A 382 19.20 -12.81 11.36
N GLY A 383 19.46 -13.45 10.21
CA GLY A 383 20.76 -13.44 9.55
C GLY A 383 21.25 -12.02 9.25
N ALA A 384 20.38 -11.12 8.82
CA ALA A 384 20.73 -9.72 8.60
C ALA A 384 21.22 -9.05 9.89
N ILE A 385 20.52 -9.24 11.01
CA ILE A 385 20.93 -8.71 12.32
C ILE A 385 22.26 -9.33 12.76
N LEU A 386 22.41 -10.65 12.68
CA LEU A 386 23.64 -11.34 13.08
C LEU A 386 24.85 -10.84 12.27
N MET A 387 24.71 -10.67 10.96
CA MET A 387 25.81 -10.16 10.13
C MET A 387 26.20 -8.72 10.49
N MET A 388 25.23 -7.88 10.88
CA MET A 388 25.51 -6.53 11.35
C MET A 388 26.11 -6.49 12.75
N VAL A 389 25.69 -7.36 13.67
CA VAL A 389 26.12 -7.32 15.09
C VAL A 389 27.41 -8.08 15.34
N ILE A 390 27.58 -9.28 14.79
CA ILE A 390 28.75 -10.16 15.05
C ILE A 390 30.05 -9.54 14.55
N ARG A 391 30.00 -8.66 13.54
CA ARG A 391 31.18 -8.00 12.98
C ARG A 391 31.44 -6.60 13.54
N VAL A 392 30.58 -6.14 14.45
CA VAL A 392 30.76 -4.91 15.23
C VAL A 392 31.44 -5.20 16.58
N LEU A 393 31.31 -6.43 17.08
CA LEU A 393 32.08 -6.98 18.20
C LEU A 393 33.38 -7.60 17.69
#